data_AF-A0A2D7N8H2-F1
#
_entry.id   AF-A0A2D7N8H2-F1
#
_cell.length_a   1.000
_cell.length_b   1.000
_cell.length_c   1.000
_cell.angle_alpha   90.00
_cell.angle_beta   90.00
_cell.angle_gamma   90.00
#
_symmetry.space_group_name_H-M   'P 1'
#
loop_
_entity.id
_entity.type
_entity.pdbx_description
1 polymer ?
#
loop_
_entity_poly.entity_id
_entity_poly.type
_entity_poly.pdbx_seq_one_letter_code
_entity_poly.pdbx_strand_id
1 'polypeptide(L)' 'MLSKLFLIKQGKCCGHGCLQCPYIPPHSGASNKINIDVYNNLESWELKELKRAGIKIPDKSE' A
#
# COMPACT_ATOMS: atom_id res chain seq x y z
N MET A 1 14.59 -1.93 -7.04
CA MET A 1 13.74 -1.55 -5.89
C MET A 1 12.29 -1.51 -6.38
N LEU A 2 11.35 -2.16 -5.68
CA LEU A 2 9.93 -2.03 -6.01
C LEU A 2 9.39 -0.73 -5.39
N SER A 3 8.63 0.05 -6.16
CA SER A 3 8.01 1.29 -5.66
C SER A 3 6.84 0.99 -4.72
N LYS A 4 6.53 1.91 -3.80
CA LYS A 4 5.37 1.83 -2.90
C LYS A 4 4.08 1.58 -3.69
N LEU A 5 3.92 2.31 -4.80
CA LEU A 5 2.79 2.15 -5.73
C LEU A 5 2.64 0.70 -6.24
N PHE A 6 3.75 0.04 -6.61
CA PHE A 6 3.71 -1.33 -7.10
C PHE A 6 3.25 -2.31 -6.01
N LEU A 7 3.77 -2.13 -4.79
CA LEU A 7 3.37 -2.95 -3.65
C LEU A 7 1.88 -2.75 -3.34
N ILE A 8 1.38 -1.52 -3.32
CA ILE A 8 -0.04 -1.23 -3.09
C ILE A 8 -0.92 -1.82 -4.21
N LYS A 9 -0.51 -1.67 -5.48
CA LYS A 9 -1.21 -2.25 -6.64
C LYS A 9 -1.27 -3.79 -6.57
N GLN A 10 -0.30 -4.46 -5.95
CA GLN A 10 -0.31 -5.90 -5.74
C GLN A 10 -1.45 -6.36 -4.82
N GLY A 11 -1.96 -5.48 -3.94
CA GLY A 11 -3.11 -5.75 -3.07
C GLY A 11 -2.82 -6.67 -1.88
N LYS A 12 -1.58 -7.18 -1.73
CA LYS A 12 -1.16 -8.00 -0.58
C LYS A 12 0.31 -7.82 -0.24
N CYS A 13 0.63 -8.07 1.02
CA CYS A 13 1.99 -8.12 1.51
C CYS A 13 2.71 -9.35 0.92
N CYS A 14 3.93 -9.15 0.41
CA CYS A 14 4.72 -10.21 -0.21
C CYS A 14 5.57 -11.04 0.76
N GLY A 15 5.72 -10.62 2.03
CA GLY A 15 6.48 -11.37 3.04
C GLY A 15 8.02 -11.30 2.94
N HIS A 16 8.58 -10.55 1.98
CA HIS A 16 10.02 -10.54 1.69
C HIS A 16 10.87 -9.52 2.48
N GLY A 17 10.37 -8.93 3.58
CA GLY A 17 11.18 -7.99 4.37
C GLY A 17 11.49 -6.64 3.70
N CYS A 18 10.56 -6.08 2.91
CA CYS A 18 10.73 -4.79 2.24
C CYS A 18 10.95 -3.61 3.21
N LEU A 19 11.98 -2.78 2.98
CA LEU A 19 12.26 -1.62 3.86
C LEU A 19 11.10 -0.61 3.98
N GLN A 20 10.27 -0.46 2.95
CA GLN A 20 9.09 0.41 2.95
C GLN A 20 7.81 -0.37 2.65
N CYS A 21 7.46 -1.32 3.51
CA CYS A 21 6.22 -2.07 3.36
C CYS A 21 5.01 -1.14 3.57
N PRO A 22 4.06 -1.06 2.61
CA PRO A 22 2.85 -0.28 2.80
C PRO A 22 1.80 -1.02 3.64
N TYR A 23 2.04 -2.27 4.05
CA TYR A 23 1.03 -3.12 4.70
C TYR A 23 1.23 -3.26 6.21
N ILE A 24 0.14 -3.42 6.95
CA ILE A 24 0.13 -3.72 8.40
C ILE A 24 -0.67 -5.01 8.66
N PRO A 25 -0.13 -5.98 9.42
CA PRO A 25 1.25 -6.04 9.91
C PRO A 25 2.27 -6.13 8.76
N PRO A 26 3.46 -5.51 8.89
CA PRO A 26 4.49 -5.57 7.86
C PRO A 26 5.01 -7.00 7.71
N HIS A 27 5.32 -7.39 6.48
CA HIS A 27 5.94 -8.69 6.13
C HIS A 27 5.18 -9.95 6.57
N SER A 28 3.88 -9.88 6.89
CA SER A 28 3.15 -11.09 7.28
C SER A 28 2.89 -12.06 6.11
N GLY A 29 3.04 -11.61 4.86
CA GLY A 29 2.74 -12.41 3.67
C GLY A 29 1.25 -12.61 3.38
N ALA A 30 0.37 -12.23 4.32
CA ALA A 30 -1.08 -12.33 4.19
C ALA A 30 -1.80 -10.97 4.40
N SER A 31 -1.10 -9.94 4.87
CA SER A 31 -1.69 -8.63 5.13
C SER A 31 -2.18 -7.97 3.85
N ASN A 32 -3.42 -7.49 3.88
CA ASN A 32 -4.03 -6.68 2.82
C ASN A 32 -4.38 -5.26 3.31
N LYS A 33 -4.20 -4.96 4.60
CA LYS A 33 -4.44 -3.64 5.19
C LYS A 33 -3.26 -2.72 4.89
N ILE A 34 -3.52 -1.60 4.25
CA ILE A 34 -2.52 -0.57 3.93
C ILE A 34 -2.38 0.38 5.12
N ASN A 35 -1.14 0.75 5.47
CA ASN A 35 -0.86 1.80 6.44
C ASN A 35 -1.30 3.15 5.88
N ILE A 36 -2.16 3.84 6.62
CA ILE A 36 -2.66 5.18 6.29
C ILE A 36 -1.51 6.20 6.19
N ASP A 37 -0.45 6.07 6.99
CA ASP A 37 0.72 6.96 6.92
C ASP A 37 1.46 6.83 5.61
N VAL A 38 1.62 5.59 5.11
CA VAL A 38 2.27 5.33 3.83
C VAL A 38 1.41 5.86 2.69
N TYR A 39 0.08 5.74 2.81
CA TYR A 39 -0.86 6.30 1.86
C TYR A 39 -0.84 7.84 1.85
N ASN A 40 -0.82 8.49 3.01
CA ASN A 40 -0.74 9.95 3.13
C ASN A 40 0.59 10.51 2.59
N ASN A 41 1.64 9.68 2.56
CA ASN A 41 2.94 10.02 2.00
C ASN A 41 3.03 9.79 0.48
N LEU A 42 1.96 9.34 -0.18
CA LEU A 42 1.93 9.17 -1.63
C LEU A 42 1.78 10.51 -2.34
N GLU A 43 2.44 10.61 -3.49
CA GLU A 43 2.31 11.76 -4.38
C GLU A 43 0.93 11.81 -5.04
N SER A 44 0.51 13.01 -5.46
CA SER A 44 -0.78 13.23 -6.12
C SER A 44 -0.98 12.36 -7.38
N TRP A 45 0.09 12.03 -8.09
CA TRP A 45 0.04 11.17 -9.27
C TRP A 45 -0.07 9.69 -8.91
N GLU A 46 0.57 9.24 -7.83
CA GLU A 46 0.44 7.86 -7.32
C GLU A 46 -1.01 7.59 -6.87
N LEU A 47 -1.61 8.56 -6.18
CA LEU A 47 -3.02 8.49 -5.77
C LEU A 47 -3.96 8.37 -6.97
N LYS A 48 -3.71 9.11 -8.05
CA LYS A 48 -4.49 9.01 -9.30
C LYS A 48 -4.37 7.61 -9.91
N GLU A 49 -3.16 7.05 -9.91
CA GLU A 49 -2.90 5.70 -10.43
C GLU A 49 -3.58 4.60 -9.60
N LEU A 50 -3.60 4.73 -8.27
CA LEU A 50 -4.33 3.81 -7.40
C LEU A 50 -5.84 3.87 -7.61
N LYS A 51 -6.39 5.09 -7.75
CA LYS A 51 -7.81 5.28 -8.07
C LYS A 51 -8.18 4.70 -9.43
N ARG A 52 -7.35 4.91 -10.46
CA ARG A 52 -7.53 4.30 -11.79
C ARG A 52 -7.50 2.78 -11.75
N ALA A 53 -6.65 2.20 -10.89
CA ALA A 53 -6.57 0.76 -10.70
C ALA A 53 -7.73 0.17 -9.87
N GLY A 54 -8.66 0.99 -9.37
CA GLY A 54 -9.81 0.53 -8.58
C GLY A 54 -9.44 0.00 -7.19
N ILE A 55 -8.27 0.35 -6.67
CA ILE A 55 -7.81 -0.09 -5.34
C ILE A 55 -8.68 0.59 -4.28
N LYS A 56 -9.37 -0.20 -3.44
CA LYS A 56 -10.13 0.32 -2.30
C LYS A 56 -9.15 0.81 -1.22
N ILE A 57 -9.19 2.11 -0.97
CA ILE A 57 -8.33 2.80 0.00
C ILE A 57 -8.91 2.55 1.40
N PRO A 58 -8.09 2.29 2.43
CA PRO A 58 -8.58 2.24 3.81
C PRO A 58 -9.20 3.60 4.16
N ASP A 59 -10.47 3.58 4.56
CA ASP A 59 -11.20 4.78 4.97
C ASP A 59 -10.55 5.38 6.21
N LYS A 60 -10.56 6.71 6.32
CA LYS A 60 -9.88 7.48 7.38
C LYS A 60 -10.58 7.38 8.75
N SER A 61 -11.45 6.38 8.93
CA SER A 61 -12.45 6.34 10.00
C SER A 61 -12.33 5.05 10.81
N GLU A 62 -11.39 5.02 11.76
CA GLU A 62 -11.47 4.32 13.06
C GLU A 62 -10.41 4.89 14.01
#